data_AF-S7MGR6-F1
#
_entry.id   AF-S7MGR6-F1
#
_cell.length_a   1.000
_cell.length_b   1.000
_cell.length_c   1.000
_cell.angle_alpha   90.00
_cell.angle_beta   90.00
_cell.angle_gamma   90.00
#
_symmetry.space_group_name_H-M   'P 1'
#
loop_
_entity.id
_entity.type
_entity.pdbx_description
1 polymer ?
#
loop_
_entity_poly.entity_id
_entity_poly.type
_entity_poly.pdbx_seq_one_letter_code
_entity_poly.pdbx_strand_id
1 'polypeptide(L)'
;MSVSNQDLDPDSTTDEDITTAKEELIKKCEEMWKDLEELSLLIMQVKCLTAELSQWQKETPEILPLNEEVLVTLGKEEFQKLRHDLELVLSTIQSKNEKLKEDLEREQQWLDEQQQIFESLIALHNELKHQNVTESRTFKELKTKLHDVKEYKEKLLVTLSEFLEDHFPLPDRNVKKKRKNTEESNIQLITLHEMLEILLNRLFDVPHDPYVKISDSFWPPYIELLLRNGIALRHPEDPSRIRLEAFHQ
;
A
#
# COMPACT_ATOMS: atom_id res chain seq x y z
N MET A 1 -27.21 37.49 -29.84
CA MET A 1 -25.74 37.47 -29.92
C MET A 1 -25.25 36.77 -28.69
N SER A 2 -24.55 35.67 -28.92
CA SER A 2 -24.34 34.52 -28.06
C SER A 2 -23.44 34.82 -26.85
N VAL A 3 -23.81 34.33 -25.68
CA VAL A 3 -22.87 34.16 -24.56
C VAL A 3 -22.77 32.66 -24.33
N SER A 4 -21.58 32.13 -24.59
CA SER A 4 -21.23 30.72 -24.54
C SER A 4 -21.51 30.11 -23.18
N ASN A 5 -22.17 28.96 -23.19
CA ASN A 5 -22.06 27.98 -22.12
C ASN A 5 -20.59 27.55 -22.04
N GLN A 6 -19.94 27.82 -20.92
CA GLN A 6 -18.76 27.08 -20.50
C GLN A 6 -19.24 26.02 -19.53
N ASP A 7 -19.20 24.77 -20.00
CA ASP A 7 -19.36 23.58 -19.18
C ASP A 7 -18.29 23.61 -18.09
N LEU A 8 -18.73 23.77 -16.84
CA LEU A 8 -17.92 23.51 -15.65
C LEU A 8 -18.05 22.02 -15.36
N ASP A 9 -17.01 21.27 -15.72
CA ASP A 9 -16.79 19.89 -15.27
C ASP A 9 -16.89 19.81 -13.74
N PRO A 10 -17.79 19.00 -13.15
CA PRO A 10 -17.96 18.91 -11.70
C PRO A 10 -17.18 17.74 -11.07
N ASP A 11 -16.06 17.30 -11.66
CA ASP A 11 -15.39 16.05 -11.24
C ASP A 11 -13.86 16.18 -11.13
N SER A 12 -13.39 17.10 -10.27
CA SER A 12 -12.00 17.08 -9.80
C SER A 12 -11.82 17.48 -8.34
N THR A 13 -12.87 17.38 -7.51
CA THR A 13 -12.66 17.32 -6.06
C THR A 13 -11.97 16.00 -5.73
N THR A 14 -10.66 16.09 -5.54
CA THR A 14 -9.78 15.03 -5.07
C THR A 14 -10.39 14.38 -3.82
N ASP A 15 -10.41 13.05 -3.76
CA ASP A 15 -10.99 12.26 -2.64
C ASP A 15 -10.44 12.72 -1.26
N GLU A 16 -9.23 13.29 -1.26
CA GLU A 16 -8.56 13.95 -0.12
C GLU A 16 -9.27 15.22 0.41
N ASP A 17 -9.92 16.02 -0.46
CA ASP A 17 -10.67 17.21 -0.04
C ASP A 17 -11.98 16.81 0.66
N ILE A 18 -12.59 15.70 0.20
CA ILE A 18 -13.82 15.17 0.78
C ILE A 18 -13.54 14.54 2.14
N THR A 19 -12.42 13.83 2.31
CA THR A 19 -12.01 13.29 3.62
C THR A 19 -11.70 14.42 4.60
N THR A 20 -10.99 15.46 4.16
CA THR A 20 -10.67 16.63 5.01
C THR A 20 -11.93 17.35 5.45
N ALA A 21 -12.88 17.58 4.53
CA ALA A 21 -14.16 18.22 4.86
C ALA A 21 -15.03 17.36 5.80
N LYS A 22 -14.98 16.03 5.69
CA LYS A 22 -15.67 15.11 6.61
C LYS A 22 -15.08 15.19 8.02
N GLU A 23 -13.75 15.20 8.14
CA GLU A 23 -13.08 15.34 9.44
C GLU A 23 -13.38 16.69 10.11
N GLU A 24 -13.38 17.78 9.35
CA GLU A 24 -13.81 19.10 9.86
C GLU A 24 -15.27 19.09 10.35
N LEU A 25 -16.17 18.43 9.62
CA LEU A 25 -17.56 18.30 10.03
C LEU A 25 -17.73 17.46 11.30
N ILE A 26 -17.00 16.35 11.41
CA ILE A 26 -17.00 15.51 12.61
C ILE A 26 -16.51 16.31 13.81
N LYS A 27 -15.39 17.01 13.68
CA LYS A 27 -14.85 17.86 14.75
C LYS A 27 -15.83 18.94 15.18
N LYS A 28 -16.45 19.63 14.22
CA LYS A 28 -17.47 20.65 14.49
C LYS A 28 -18.70 20.06 15.20
N CYS A 29 -19.10 18.85 14.81
CA CYS A 29 -20.15 18.11 15.50
C CYS A 29 -19.76 17.81 16.95
N GLU A 30 -18.56 17.28 17.20
CA GLU A 30 -18.07 16.99 18.57
C GLU A 30 -18.03 18.24 19.45
N GLU A 31 -17.53 19.37 18.93
CA GLU A 31 -17.54 20.66 19.63
C GLU A 31 -18.97 21.10 19.98
N MET A 32 -19.90 21.03 19.02
CA MET A 32 -21.31 21.36 19.23
C MET A 32 -22.00 20.44 20.24
N TRP A 33 -21.63 19.16 20.28
CA TRP A 33 -22.12 18.21 21.28
C TRP A 33 -21.63 18.56 22.68
N LYS A 34 -20.36 18.95 22.81
CA LYS A 34 -19.78 19.40 24.08
C LYS A 34 -20.45 20.67 24.60
N ASP A 35 -20.69 21.64 23.72
CA ASP A 35 -21.42 22.87 24.07
C ASP A 35 -22.85 22.55 24.54
N LEU A 36 -23.50 21.56 23.93
CA LEU A 36 -24.85 21.12 24.32
C LEU A 36 -24.87 20.45 25.70
N GLU A 37 -23.86 19.65 26.03
CA GLU A 37 -23.70 19.05 27.36
C GLU A 37 -23.48 20.12 28.44
N GLU A 38 -22.61 21.09 28.17
CA GLU A 38 -22.34 22.19 29.10
C GLU A 38 -23.58 23.07 29.31
N LEU A 39 -24.31 23.37 28.23
CA LEU A 39 -25.58 24.11 28.29
C LEU A 39 -26.66 23.34 29.08
N SER A 40 -26.75 22.02 28.91
CA SER A 40 -27.65 21.16 29.68
C SER A 40 -27.35 21.22 31.19
N LEU A 41 -26.07 21.14 31.55
CA LEU A 41 -25.62 21.28 32.94
C LEU A 41 -26.01 22.64 33.53
N LEU A 42 -25.77 23.71 32.76
CA LEU A 42 -26.10 25.08 33.17
C LEU A 42 -27.60 25.26 33.40
N ILE A 43 -28.44 24.72 32.50
CA ILE A 43 -29.89 24.75 32.64
C ILE A 43 -30.34 24.02 33.90
N MET A 44 -29.73 22.86 34.21
CA MET A 44 -30.04 22.12 35.43
C MET A 44 -29.70 22.94 36.68
N GLN A 45 -28.52 23.57 36.72
CA GLN A 45 -28.12 24.44 37.83
C GLN A 45 -29.07 25.63 37.99
N VAL A 46 -29.43 26.31 36.90
CA VAL A 46 -30.39 27.43 36.94
C VAL A 46 -31.74 26.98 37.47
N LYS A 47 -32.23 25.79 37.08
CA LYS A 47 -33.49 25.23 37.61
C LYS A 47 -33.40 24.96 39.11
N CYS A 48 -32.30 24.35 39.59
CA CYS A 48 -32.07 24.12 41.01
C CYS A 48 -32.06 25.44 41.80
N LEU A 49 -31.27 26.42 41.35
CA LEU A 49 -31.17 27.73 42.00
C LEU A 49 -32.50 28.49 41.99
N THR A 50 -33.27 28.40 40.90
CA THR A 50 -34.60 29.01 40.82
C THR A 50 -35.57 28.35 41.81
N ALA A 51 -35.49 27.03 41.97
CA ALA A 51 -36.30 26.31 42.95
C ALA A 51 -35.92 26.72 44.39
N GLU A 52 -34.63 26.78 44.71
CA GLU A 52 -34.13 27.27 46.00
C GLU A 52 -34.60 28.69 46.27
N LEU A 53 -34.42 29.63 45.33
CA LEU A 53 -34.86 31.02 45.50
C LEU A 53 -36.38 31.10 45.75
N SER A 54 -37.17 30.31 45.02
CA SER A 54 -38.61 30.23 45.24
C SER A 54 -39.00 29.66 46.60
N GLN A 55 -38.16 28.80 47.18
CA GLN A 55 -38.32 28.27 48.53
C GLN A 55 -37.99 29.35 49.58
N TRP A 56 -36.83 30.00 49.45
CA TRP A 56 -36.42 31.10 50.33
C TRP A 56 -37.43 32.26 50.35
N GLN A 57 -38.11 32.51 49.22
CA GLN A 57 -39.13 33.55 49.13
C GLN A 57 -40.45 33.18 49.84
N LYS A 58 -40.71 31.87 50.06
CA LYS A 58 -41.91 31.35 50.74
C LYS A 58 -41.68 31.11 52.23
N GLU A 59 -40.45 30.85 52.64
CA GLU A 59 -40.10 30.70 54.05
C GLU A 59 -40.22 32.03 54.79
N THR A 60 -41.03 32.05 55.85
CA THR A 60 -41.05 33.17 56.80
C THR A 60 -39.81 33.10 57.68
N PRO A 61 -39.13 34.22 58.00
CA PRO A 61 -37.95 34.21 58.86
C PRO A 61 -38.29 33.58 60.21
N GLU A 62 -37.57 32.52 60.60
CA GLU A 62 -37.70 31.95 61.93
C GLU A 62 -37.25 32.98 62.97
N ILE A 63 -38.18 33.38 63.84
CA ILE A 63 -37.89 34.32 64.92
C ILE A 63 -37.07 33.57 65.97
N LEU A 64 -35.84 34.03 66.24
CA LEU A 64 -34.96 33.42 67.23
C LEU A 64 -35.65 33.38 68.61
N PRO A 65 -35.76 32.19 69.24
CA PRO A 65 -36.27 32.08 70.60
C PRO A 65 -35.34 32.84 71.55
N LEU A 66 -35.87 33.76 72.35
CA LEU A 66 -35.06 34.55 73.30
C LEU A 66 -34.64 33.76 74.57
N ASN A 67 -34.98 32.47 74.63
CA ASN A 67 -34.64 31.59 75.73
C ASN A 67 -33.21 31.05 75.55
N GLU A 68 -32.33 31.39 76.49
CA GLU A 68 -30.90 31.05 76.47
C GLU A 68 -30.65 29.53 76.40
N GLU A 69 -31.45 28.71 77.06
CA GLU A 69 -31.30 27.24 77.01
C GLU A 69 -31.59 26.69 75.61
N VAL A 70 -32.64 27.20 74.96
CA VAL A 70 -33.04 26.82 73.60
C VAL A 70 -31.99 27.26 72.57
N LEU A 71 -31.40 28.45 72.76
CA LEU A 71 -30.33 28.97 71.93
C LEU A 71 -29.06 28.11 72.01
N VAL A 72 -28.68 27.66 73.20
CA VAL A 72 -27.52 26.78 73.40
C VAL A 72 -27.76 25.40 72.77
N THR A 73 -28.97 24.84 72.89
CA THR A 73 -29.28 23.55 72.25
C THR A 73 -29.29 23.65 70.73
N LEU A 74 -29.89 24.71 70.18
CA LEU A 74 -29.92 24.96 68.74
C LEU A 74 -28.51 25.15 68.19
N GLY A 75 -27.69 25.99 68.83
CA GLY A 75 -26.30 26.18 68.43
C GLY A 75 -25.50 24.88 68.42
N LYS A 76 -25.65 24.03 69.45
CA LYS A 76 -25.00 22.70 69.49
C LYS A 76 -25.47 21.81 68.34
N GLU A 77 -26.76 21.81 68.02
CA GLU A 77 -27.30 21.02 66.92
C GLU A 77 -26.74 21.48 65.56
N GLU A 78 -26.72 22.79 65.31
CA GLU A 78 -26.19 23.36 64.07
C GLU A 78 -24.69 23.11 63.92
N PHE A 79 -23.90 23.21 65.00
CA PHE A 79 -22.49 22.84 64.96
C PHE A 79 -22.28 21.33 64.72
N GLN A 80 -23.17 20.47 65.21
CA GLN A 80 -23.11 19.04 64.94
C GLN A 80 -23.43 18.72 63.48
N LYS A 81 -24.44 19.36 62.89
CA LYS A 81 -24.77 19.26 61.45
C LYS A 81 -23.58 19.72 60.61
N LEU A 82 -23.06 20.91 60.89
CA LEU A 82 -21.90 21.45 60.18
C LEU A 82 -20.67 20.53 60.27
N ARG A 83 -20.42 19.94 61.45
CA ARG A 83 -19.32 18.98 61.63
C ARG A 83 -19.51 17.74 60.75
N HIS A 84 -20.73 17.20 60.70
CA HIS A 84 -21.06 16.05 59.88
C HIS A 84 -20.88 16.35 58.38
N ASP A 85 -21.39 17.50 57.92
CA ASP A 85 -21.26 17.94 56.53
C ASP A 85 -19.80 18.12 56.12
N LEU A 86 -18.99 18.75 56.99
CA LEU A 86 -17.55 18.90 56.75
C LEU A 86 -16.82 17.56 56.67
N GLU A 87 -17.21 16.58 57.48
CA GLU A 87 -16.64 15.23 57.49
C GLU A 87 -16.98 14.46 56.21
N LEU A 88 -18.21 14.60 55.71
CA LEU A 88 -18.64 14.08 54.41
C LEU A 88 -17.87 14.72 53.25
N VAL A 89 -17.71 16.04 53.27
CA VAL A 89 -16.92 16.77 52.25
C VAL A 89 -15.46 16.34 52.29
N LEU A 90 -14.86 16.22 53.49
CA LEU A 90 -13.48 15.74 53.65
C LEU A 90 -13.31 14.34 53.07
N SER A 91 -14.20 13.41 53.39
CA SER A 91 -14.17 12.04 52.87
C SER A 91 -14.30 12.00 51.35
N THR A 92 -15.15 12.87 50.79
CA THR A 92 -15.34 13.00 49.33
C THR A 92 -14.08 13.56 48.66
N ILE A 93 -13.44 14.56 49.24
CA ILE A 93 -12.20 15.14 48.71
C ILE A 93 -11.05 14.14 48.81
N GLN A 94 -10.92 13.43 49.93
CA GLN A 94 -9.88 12.42 50.13
C GLN A 94 -9.99 11.27 49.13
N SER A 95 -11.20 10.73 48.94
CA SER A 95 -11.42 9.67 47.93
C SER A 95 -11.15 10.14 46.50
N LYS A 96 -11.53 11.38 46.16
CA LYS A 96 -11.19 11.99 44.86
C LYS A 96 -9.68 12.16 44.69
N ASN A 97 -8.96 12.59 45.72
CA ASN A 97 -7.51 12.74 45.66
C ASN A 97 -6.80 11.40 45.49
N GLU A 98 -7.23 10.35 46.17
CA GLU A 98 -6.65 9.01 46.01
C GLU A 98 -6.86 8.51 44.57
N LYS A 99 -8.08 8.67 44.04
CA LYS A 99 -8.38 8.33 42.64
C LYS A 99 -7.50 9.10 41.67
N LEU A 100 -7.35 10.42 41.83
CA LEU A 100 -6.48 11.22 40.96
C LEU A 100 -5.03 10.77 41.00
N LYS A 101 -4.55 10.32 42.15
CA LYS A 101 -3.19 9.79 42.30
C LYS A 101 -3.02 8.46 41.56
N GLU A 102 -4.01 7.57 41.66
CA GLU A 102 -4.02 6.32 40.88
C GLU A 102 -4.11 6.60 39.36
N ASP A 103 -4.95 7.56 38.96
CA ASP A 103 -5.10 7.98 37.56
C ASP A 103 -3.75 8.53 37.03
N LEU A 104 -3.07 9.38 37.80
CA LEU A 104 -1.77 9.94 37.46
C LEU A 104 -0.69 8.85 37.31
N GLU A 105 -0.66 7.86 38.21
CA GLU A 105 0.30 6.76 38.12
C GLU A 105 0.09 5.92 36.86
N ARG A 106 -1.18 5.67 36.48
CA ARG A 106 -1.51 4.96 35.23
C ARG A 106 -1.13 5.77 34.00
N GLU A 107 -1.37 7.08 33.99
CA GLU A 107 -0.96 7.94 32.87
C GLU A 107 0.56 7.99 32.71
N GLN A 108 1.31 8.02 33.82
CA GLN A 108 2.76 7.98 33.78
C GLN A 108 3.28 6.65 33.22
N GLN A 109 2.72 5.52 33.65
CA GLN A 109 3.07 4.21 33.11
C GLN A 109 2.78 4.14 31.60
N TRP A 110 1.62 4.66 31.17
CA TRP A 110 1.27 4.71 29.76
C TRP A 110 2.25 5.57 28.95
N LEU A 111 2.69 6.71 29.48
CA LEU A 111 3.69 7.55 28.83
C LEU A 111 5.02 6.81 28.65
N ASP A 112 5.48 6.10 29.69
CA ASP A 112 6.71 5.31 29.64
C ASP A 112 6.62 4.20 28.58
N GLU A 113 5.47 3.52 28.48
CA GLU A 113 5.20 2.52 27.44
C GLU A 113 5.22 3.14 26.03
N GLN A 114 4.59 4.31 25.84
CA GLN A 114 4.61 5.02 24.55
C GLN A 114 6.04 5.40 24.15
N GLN A 115 6.86 5.83 25.11
CA GLN A 115 8.24 6.17 24.84
C GLN A 115 9.07 4.94 24.44
N GLN A 116 8.89 3.79 25.10
CA GLN A 116 9.53 2.55 24.70
C GLN A 116 9.14 2.10 23.29
N ILE A 117 7.84 2.19 22.95
CA ILE A 117 7.37 1.88 21.59
C ILE A 117 8.06 2.79 20.57
N PHE A 118 8.12 4.09 20.85
CA PHE A 118 8.77 5.06 19.96
C PHE A 118 10.26 4.76 19.77
N GLU A 119 10.99 4.47 20.84
CA GLU A 119 12.42 4.09 20.79
C GLU A 119 12.62 2.80 19.98
N SER A 120 11.76 1.80 20.16
CA SER A 120 11.81 0.55 19.39
C SER A 120 11.54 0.78 17.89
N LEU A 121 10.61 1.68 17.56
CA LEU A 121 10.28 2.04 16.18
C LEU A 121 11.42 2.78 15.50
N ILE A 122 12.11 3.69 16.23
CA ILE A 122 13.32 4.35 15.74
C ILE A 122 14.41 3.32 15.43
N ALA A 123 14.63 2.36 16.33
CA ALA A 123 15.62 1.31 16.12
C ALA A 123 15.32 0.49 14.85
N LEU A 124 14.07 0.07 14.67
CA LEU A 124 13.61 -0.67 13.48
C LEU A 124 13.77 0.19 12.21
N HIS A 125 13.39 1.46 12.25
CA HIS A 125 13.55 2.38 11.11
C HIS A 125 15.02 2.50 10.68
N ASN A 126 15.94 2.64 11.64
CA ASN A 126 17.36 2.73 11.36
C ASN A 126 17.91 1.43 10.76
N GLU A 127 17.48 0.27 11.27
CA GLU A 127 17.85 -1.04 10.72
C GLU A 127 17.37 -1.20 9.27
N LEU A 128 16.10 -0.87 9.00
CA LEU A 128 15.52 -0.93 7.66
C LEU A 128 16.23 0.03 6.70
N LYS A 129 16.60 1.22 7.15
CA LYS A 129 17.36 2.18 6.35
C LYS A 129 18.74 1.61 5.96
N HIS A 130 19.43 0.93 6.88
CA HIS A 130 20.69 0.26 6.57
C HIS A 130 20.52 -0.92 5.61
N GLN A 131 19.46 -1.71 5.77
CA GLN A 131 19.13 -2.80 4.85
C GLN A 131 18.83 -2.27 3.45
N ASN A 132 17.97 -1.26 3.31
CA ASN A 132 17.61 -0.68 2.02
C ASN A 132 18.83 -0.08 1.29
N VAL A 133 19.77 0.54 2.00
CA VAL A 133 21.05 1.00 1.40
C VAL A 133 21.86 -0.19 0.85
N THR A 134 21.89 -1.31 1.58
CA THR A 134 22.59 -2.52 1.18
C THR A 134 21.91 -3.20 -0.01
N GLU A 135 20.59 -3.34 0.03
CA GLU A 135 19.77 -3.90 -1.05
C GLU A 135 19.82 -3.04 -2.31
N SER A 136 19.82 -1.71 -2.20
CA SER A 136 19.98 -0.80 -3.33
C SER A 136 21.32 -1.02 -4.05
N ARG A 137 22.39 -1.31 -3.30
CA ARG A 137 23.70 -1.59 -3.86
C ARG A 137 23.72 -2.95 -4.57
N THR A 138 23.24 -4.01 -3.93
CA THR A 138 23.20 -5.35 -4.55
C THR A 138 22.28 -5.37 -5.78
N PHE A 139 21.16 -4.66 -5.73
CA PHE A 139 20.26 -4.49 -6.87
C PHE A 139 20.94 -3.78 -8.05
N LYS A 140 21.71 -2.71 -7.79
CA LYS A 140 22.50 -2.03 -8.83
C LYS A 140 23.54 -2.97 -9.45
N GLU A 141 24.26 -3.73 -8.63
CA GLU A 141 25.24 -4.72 -9.11
C GLU A 141 24.59 -5.81 -9.97
N LEU A 142 23.43 -6.33 -9.57
CA LEU A 142 22.67 -7.30 -10.36
C LEU A 142 22.16 -6.70 -11.68
N LYS A 143 21.69 -5.45 -11.66
CA LYS A 143 21.25 -4.74 -12.86
C LYS A 143 22.39 -4.55 -13.86
N THR A 144 23.59 -4.23 -13.39
CA THR A 144 24.80 -4.16 -14.23
C THR A 144 25.12 -5.53 -14.81
N LYS A 145 25.19 -6.59 -13.99
CA LYS A 145 25.47 -7.95 -14.50
C LYS A 145 24.45 -8.41 -15.54
N LEU A 146 23.17 -8.10 -15.34
CA LEU A 146 22.12 -8.41 -16.32
C LEU A 146 22.35 -7.68 -17.65
N HIS A 147 22.77 -6.42 -17.59
CA HIS A 147 23.09 -5.65 -18.79
C HIS A 147 24.30 -6.25 -19.53
N ASP A 148 25.36 -6.60 -18.81
CA ASP A 148 26.57 -7.21 -19.38
C ASP A 148 26.24 -8.56 -20.07
N VAL A 149 25.40 -9.39 -19.43
CA VAL A 149 24.93 -10.65 -20.03
C VAL A 149 24.10 -10.41 -21.29
N LYS A 150 23.25 -9.38 -21.29
CA LYS A 150 22.45 -9.02 -22.47
C LYS A 150 23.34 -8.55 -23.63
N GLU A 151 24.33 -7.71 -23.36
CA GLU A 151 25.29 -7.23 -24.36
C GLU A 151 26.13 -8.39 -24.90
N TYR A 152 26.59 -9.29 -24.03
CA TYR A 152 27.31 -10.49 -24.44
C TYR A 152 26.47 -11.41 -25.33
N LYS A 153 25.19 -11.64 -24.98
CA LYS A 153 24.25 -12.41 -25.81
C LYS A 153 24.09 -11.78 -27.20
N GLU A 154 23.92 -10.46 -27.27
CA GLU A 154 23.74 -9.75 -28.54
C GLU A 154 24.99 -9.85 -29.42
N LYS A 155 26.18 -9.62 -28.85
CA LYS A 155 27.45 -9.81 -29.57
C LYS A 155 27.59 -11.24 -30.08
N LEU A 156 27.27 -12.24 -29.26
CA LEU A 156 27.35 -13.64 -29.64
C LEU A 156 26.41 -13.95 -30.82
N LEU A 157 25.17 -13.47 -30.78
CA LEU A 157 24.20 -13.67 -31.87
C LEU A 157 24.68 -13.01 -33.16
N VAL A 158 25.22 -11.79 -33.10
CA VAL A 158 25.79 -11.12 -34.29
C VAL A 158 26.94 -11.93 -34.88
N THR A 159 27.91 -12.36 -34.06
CA THR A 159 29.04 -13.17 -34.55
C THR A 159 28.60 -14.51 -35.14
N LEU A 160 27.55 -15.13 -34.60
CA LEU A 160 26.98 -16.36 -35.14
C LEU A 160 26.31 -16.10 -36.49
N SER A 161 25.54 -15.02 -36.62
CA SER A 161 24.91 -14.64 -37.89
C SER A 161 25.95 -14.39 -38.97
N GLU A 162 27.00 -13.61 -38.69
CA GLU A 162 28.11 -13.36 -39.61
C GLU A 162 28.79 -14.67 -40.05
N PHE A 163 29.10 -15.56 -39.10
CA PHE A 163 29.69 -16.88 -39.39
C PHE A 163 28.78 -17.73 -40.29
N LEU A 164 27.48 -17.75 -40.03
CA LEU A 164 26.53 -18.56 -40.79
C LEU A 164 26.31 -18.00 -42.21
N GLU A 165 26.37 -16.68 -42.40
CA GLU A 165 26.31 -16.07 -43.73
C GLU A 165 27.52 -16.43 -44.60
N ASP A 166 28.73 -16.43 -44.01
CA ASP A 166 29.97 -16.74 -44.72
C ASP A 166 30.09 -18.22 -45.11
N HIS A 167 29.62 -19.13 -44.25
CA HIS A 167 29.81 -20.57 -44.43
C HIS A 167 28.59 -21.31 -45.00
N PHE A 168 27.38 -20.77 -44.85
CA PHE A 168 26.12 -21.37 -45.31
C PHE A 168 25.29 -20.36 -46.15
N PRO A 169 25.78 -19.91 -47.31
CA PRO A 169 25.01 -19.05 -48.19
C PRO A 169 23.91 -19.84 -48.92
N LEU A 170 22.78 -19.18 -49.17
CA LEU A 170 21.69 -19.77 -49.96
C LEU A 170 22.15 -20.09 -51.40
N PRO A 171 21.66 -21.19 -52.03
CA PRO A 171 22.11 -21.66 -53.34
C PRO A 171 21.96 -20.66 -54.49
N ASP A 172 21.11 -19.65 -54.36
CA ASP A 172 20.79 -18.74 -55.47
C ASP A 172 21.77 -17.55 -55.59
N ARG A 173 22.68 -17.37 -54.64
CA ARG A 173 23.59 -16.22 -54.66
C ARG A 173 24.70 -16.35 -55.71
N ASN A 174 25.00 -17.55 -56.23
CA ASN A 174 26.24 -17.79 -57.01
C ASN A 174 26.18 -18.82 -58.17
N VAL A 175 25.08 -19.01 -58.91
CA VAL A 175 25.15 -19.88 -60.12
C VAL A 175 24.38 -19.36 -61.33
N LYS A 176 25.13 -19.04 -62.39
CA LYS A 176 24.61 -18.71 -63.73
C LYS A 176 23.98 -19.96 -64.40
N LYS A 177 22.70 -19.81 -64.79
CA LYS A 177 21.95 -20.44 -65.91
C LYS A 177 21.91 -21.98 -66.04
N LYS A 178 20.70 -22.55 -65.91
CA LYS A 178 20.01 -23.25 -67.02
C LYS A 178 18.49 -23.41 -66.75
N ARG A 179 17.69 -23.01 -67.74
CA ARG A 179 16.21 -23.00 -67.76
C ARG A 179 15.58 -24.37 -67.45
N LYS A 180 14.46 -24.35 -66.71
CA LYS A 180 13.19 -24.97 -67.12
C LYS A 180 12.03 -24.35 -66.36
N ASN A 181 10.96 -24.04 -67.10
CA ASN A 181 9.70 -23.48 -66.62
C ASN A 181 9.06 -24.39 -65.56
N THR A 182 8.72 -23.85 -64.41
CA THR A 182 7.56 -24.25 -63.59
C THR A 182 7.15 -23.02 -62.78
N GLU A 183 5.85 -22.78 -62.65
CA GLU A 183 5.27 -21.79 -61.73
C GLU A 183 5.77 -22.06 -60.32
N GLU A 184 6.83 -21.38 -59.92
CA GLU A 184 7.29 -21.36 -58.53
C GLU A 184 6.90 -20.00 -58.01
N SER A 185 5.84 -19.98 -57.18
CA SER A 185 5.62 -18.92 -56.21
C SER A 185 6.98 -18.49 -55.67
N ASN A 186 7.34 -17.22 -55.86
CA ASN A 186 8.55 -16.60 -55.33
C ASN A 186 8.54 -16.72 -53.80
N ILE A 187 8.86 -17.91 -53.28
CA ILE A 187 8.97 -18.18 -51.86
C ILE A 187 10.38 -17.78 -51.50
N GLN A 188 10.50 -16.66 -50.80
CA GLN A 188 11.76 -16.15 -50.30
C GLN A 188 12.25 -17.09 -49.19
N LEU A 189 13.25 -17.91 -49.52
CA LEU A 189 13.89 -18.82 -48.57
C LEU A 189 14.62 -18.02 -47.49
N ILE A 190 14.44 -18.42 -46.23
CA ILE A 190 15.16 -17.82 -45.12
C ILE A 190 16.55 -18.43 -44.96
N THR A 191 17.48 -17.64 -44.45
CA THR A 191 18.84 -18.06 -44.11
C THR A 191 18.86 -18.97 -42.88
N LEU A 192 19.98 -19.66 -42.66
CA LEU A 192 20.13 -20.55 -41.51
C LEU A 192 20.08 -19.79 -40.16
N HIS A 193 20.56 -18.54 -40.11
CA HIS A 193 20.52 -17.74 -38.88
C HIS A 193 19.08 -17.34 -38.53
N GLU A 194 18.27 -16.88 -39.49
CA GLU A 194 16.85 -16.55 -39.29
C GLU A 194 16.06 -17.78 -38.83
N MET A 195 16.39 -18.95 -39.37
CA MET A 195 15.77 -20.21 -39.01
C MET A 195 16.08 -20.61 -37.55
N LEU A 196 17.33 -20.45 -37.12
CA LEU A 196 17.74 -20.68 -35.73
C LEU A 196 17.15 -19.64 -34.77
N GLU A 197 17.04 -18.38 -35.19
CA GLU A 197 16.43 -17.30 -34.42
C GLU A 197 14.94 -17.56 -34.15
N ILE A 198 14.18 -18.00 -35.16
CA ILE A 198 12.77 -18.38 -35.00
C ILE A 198 12.63 -19.53 -33.98
N LEU A 199 13.50 -20.54 -34.07
CA LEU A 199 13.48 -21.67 -33.15
C LEU A 199 13.88 -21.25 -31.72
N LEU A 200 14.89 -20.38 -31.58
CA LEU A 200 15.36 -19.86 -30.29
C LEU A 200 14.28 -19.00 -29.62
N ASN A 201 13.70 -18.04 -30.35
CA ASN A 201 12.65 -17.19 -29.83
C ASN A 201 11.44 -18.03 -29.40
N ARG A 202 11.04 -19.04 -30.17
CA ARG A 202 9.95 -19.94 -29.78
C ARG A 202 10.26 -20.71 -28.48
N LEU A 203 11.50 -21.17 -28.30
CA LEU A 203 11.93 -21.88 -27.10
C LEU A 203 11.90 -21.00 -25.85
N PHE A 204 12.30 -19.72 -25.97
CA PHE A 204 12.34 -18.78 -24.84
C PHE A 204 10.98 -18.11 -24.56
N ASP A 205 10.18 -17.82 -25.57
CA ASP A 205 8.89 -17.13 -25.43
C ASP A 205 7.76 -18.09 -25.00
N VAL A 206 7.80 -19.35 -25.45
CA VAL A 206 6.77 -20.35 -25.16
C VAL A 206 7.43 -21.68 -24.75
N PRO A 207 7.99 -21.77 -23.52
CA PRO A 207 8.71 -22.96 -23.06
C PRO A 207 7.84 -24.21 -22.98
N HIS A 208 6.52 -24.06 -22.88
CA HIS A 208 5.56 -25.16 -22.84
C HIS A 208 5.19 -25.72 -24.23
N ASP A 209 5.47 -24.99 -25.32
CA ASP A 209 5.24 -25.42 -26.71
C ASP A 209 6.37 -24.92 -27.64
N PRO A 210 7.57 -25.51 -27.54
CA PRO A 210 8.76 -25.06 -28.27
C PRO A 210 8.80 -25.50 -29.74
N TYR A 211 7.72 -26.10 -30.26
CA TYR A 211 7.67 -26.69 -31.59
C TYR A 211 7.15 -25.70 -32.64
N VAL A 212 7.97 -25.44 -33.66
CA VAL A 212 7.68 -24.61 -34.83
C VAL A 212 7.27 -25.50 -36.00
N LYS A 213 6.26 -25.08 -36.77
CA LYS A 213 5.86 -25.76 -38.01
C LYS A 213 6.83 -25.43 -39.14
N ILE A 214 7.23 -26.44 -39.91
CA ILE A 214 8.05 -26.28 -41.10
C ILE A 214 7.15 -25.64 -42.18
N SER A 215 7.40 -24.36 -42.46
CA SER A 215 6.73 -23.62 -43.53
C SER A 215 7.50 -23.74 -44.84
N ASP A 216 6.87 -23.36 -45.96
CA ASP A 216 7.48 -23.41 -47.29
C ASP A 216 8.72 -22.52 -47.46
N SER A 217 8.93 -21.57 -46.54
CA SER A 217 10.13 -20.70 -46.48
C SER A 217 11.38 -21.38 -45.92
N PHE A 218 11.24 -22.52 -45.24
CA PHE A 218 12.36 -23.25 -44.63
C PHE A 218 13.09 -24.06 -45.70
N TRP A 219 14.40 -23.83 -45.85
CA TRP A 219 15.18 -24.58 -46.84
C TRP A 219 15.43 -26.02 -46.37
N PRO A 220 14.94 -27.06 -47.11
CA PRO A 220 15.02 -28.45 -46.63
C PRO A 220 16.42 -28.96 -46.27
N PRO A 221 17.51 -28.59 -46.98
CA PRO A 221 18.87 -28.95 -46.59
C PRO A 221 19.32 -28.41 -45.23
N TYR A 222 18.86 -27.22 -44.84
CA TYR A 222 19.13 -26.68 -43.50
C TYR A 222 18.36 -27.42 -42.42
N ILE A 223 17.11 -27.80 -42.69
CA ILE A 223 16.33 -28.65 -41.78
C ILE A 223 17.06 -29.97 -41.55
N GLU A 224 17.50 -30.62 -42.62
CA GLU A 224 18.20 -31.90 -42.54
C GLU A 224 19.55 -31.76 -41.82
N LEU A 225 20.27 -30.67 -42.04
CA LEU A 225 21.51 -30.36 -41.33
C LEU A 225 21.27 -30.24 -39.81
N LEU A 226 20.25 -29.51 -39.39
CA LEU A 226 19.93 -29.34 -37.97
C LEU A 226 19.51 -30.67 -37.33
N LEU A 227 18.71 -31.48 -38.04
CA LEU A 227 18.25 -32.79 -37.55
C LEU A 227 19.39 -33.80 -37.46
N ARG A 228 20.26 -33.87 -38.49
CA ARG A 228 21.36 -34.84 -38.54
C ARG A 228 22.45 -34.54 -37.51
N ASN A 229 22.67 -33.28 -37.18
CA ASN A 229 23.62 -32.86 -36.15
C ASN A 229 23.00 -32.82 -34.73
N GLY A 230 21.75 -33.24 -34.56
CA GLY A 230 21.05 -33.26 -33.26
C GLY A 230 20.60 -31.88 -32.75
N ILE A 231 20.93 -30.80 -33.46
CA ILE A 231 20.62 -29.42 -33.05
C ILE A 231 19.09 -29.20 -32.95
N ALA A 232 18.31 -29.87 -33.81
CA ALA A 232 16.86 -29.86 -33.77
C ALA A 232 16.26 -31.27 -33.69
N LEU A 233 15.07 -31.38 -33.11
CA LEU A 233 14.29 -32.61 -32.97
C LEU A 233 12.91 -32.45 -33.60
N ARG A 234 12.42 -33.50 -34.27
CA ARG A 234 11.03 -33.55 -34.78
C ARG A 234 10.04 -33.86 -33.66
N HIS A 235 8.81 -33.39 -33.80
CA HIS A 235 7.73 -33.75 -32.88
C HIS A 235 7.41 -35.25 -33.00
N PRO A 236 7.22 -35.97 -31.89
CA PRO A 236 6.96 -37.43 -31.91
C PRO A 236 5.69 -37.82 -32.69
N GLU A 237 4.68 -36.95 -32.68
CA GLU A 237 3.37 -37.22 -33.29
C GLU A 237 3.13 -36.43 -34.60
N ASP A 238 3.95 -35.40 -34.88
CA ASP A 238 3.75 -34.50 -36.02
C ASP A 238 5.07 -34.21 -36.74
N PRO A 239 5.39 -34.96 -37.81
CA PRO A 239 6.64 -34.79 -38.54
C PRO A 239 6.84 -33.40 -39.16
N SER A 240 5.77 -32.60 -39.28
CA SER A 240 5.81 -31.23 -39.81
C SER A 240 6.30 -30.20 -38.78
N ARG A 241 6.57 -30.61 -37.53
CA ARG A 241 7.00 -29.73 -36.45
C ARG A 241 8.40 -30.06 -35.96
N ILE A 242 9.21 -29.04 -35.73
CA ILE A 242 10.59 -29.15 -35.20
C ILE A 242 10.80 -28.20 -34.01
N ARG A 243 11.68 -28.58 -33.09
CA ARG A 243 12.14 -27.72 -31.99
C ARG A 243 13.65 -27.81 -31.83
N LEU A 244 14.27 -26.82 -31.21
CA LEU A 244 15.66 -26.91 -30.76
C LEU A 244 15.81 -27.96 -29.65
N GLU A 245 16.95 -28.65 -29.66
CA GLU A 245 17.38 -29.46 -28.52
C GLU A 245 17.74 -28.57 -27.32
N ALA A 246 17.49 -29.08 -26.12
CA ALA A 246 17.79 -28.37 -24.88
C ALA A 246 19.28 -28.57 -24.54
N PHE A 247 20.09 -27.52 -24.67
CA PHE A 247 21.54 -27.58 -24.42
C PHE A 247 21.95 -27.38 -22.95
N HIS A 248 20.99 -27.12 -22.07
CA HIS A 248 21.20 -26.97 -20.63
C HIS A 248 21.15 -28.33 -19.94
N GLN A 249 22.33 -28.91 -19.71
CA GLN A 249 22.57 -30.03 -18.78
C GLN A 249 23.75 -29.67 -17.88
#